data_AF-A0A938ER80-F1
#
_entry.id   AF-A0A938ER80-F1
#
_cell.length_a   1.000
_cell.length_b   1.000
_cell.length_c   1.000
_cell.angle_alpha   90.00
_cell.angle_beta   90.00
_cell.angle_gamma   90.00
#
_symmetry.space_group_name_H-M   'P 1'
#
loop_
_entity.id
_entity.type
_entity.pdbx_description
1 polymer ?
#
loop_
_entity_poly.entity_id
_entity_poly.type
_entity_poly.pdbx_seq_one_letter_code
_entity_poly.pdbx_strand_id
1 'polypeptide(L)'
;MIAPAAQSAAPTPGKSCKPAEIGVQSGFKDPKEGSQTLTCGRLGKKHVWVITKVTVPANLDTKFIKVTGDTSAGATLGKPKGQPPTTLFSADIVKGGGATVAAGASVTVHYTLMAWSTGKIVESSWTSGQTASFPLTGVIKGWQDGIPGMREGGRRLLIVPPALGYGASPDHPLGKETLIFVVDLLKVG
;
A
#
# COMPACT_ATOMS: atom_id res chain seq x y z
N MET A 1 45.90 14.49 19.97
CA MET A 1 44.97 15.29 19.15
C MET A 1 44.13 14.33 18.32
N ILE A 2 42.90 14.03 18.73
CA ILE A 2 41.99 13.13 18.00
C ILE A 2 41.14 14.02 17.09
N ALA A 3 41.28 13.87 15.77
CA ALA A 3 40.47 14.58 14.80
C ALA A 3 38.99 14.17 14.97
N PRO A 4 38.03 15.11 14.90
CA PRO A 4 36.62 14.74 14.93
C PRO A 4 36.30 13.95 13.67
N ALA A 5 35.78 12.72 13.82
CA ALA A 5 35.23 11.95 12.73
C ALA A 5 34.13 12.78 12.04
N ALA A 6 34.35 13.16 10.78
CA ALA A 6 33.36 13.83 9.97
C ALA A 6 32.12 12.93 9.88
N GLN A 7 31.07 13.30 10.63
CA GLN A 7 29.78 12.64 10.59
C GLN A 7 29.29 12.72 9.14
N SER A 8 29.24 11.57 8.48
CA SER A 8 28.74 11.50 7.11
C SER A 8 27.29 11.95 7.12
N ALA A 9 26.97 12.95 6.29
CA ALA A 9 25.62 13.47 6.17
C ALA A 9 24.64 12.31 5.91
N ALA A 10 23.47 12.35 6.56
CA ALA A 10 22.47 11.30 6.43
C ALA A 10 22.12 11.06 4.95
N PRO A 11 22.05 9.79 4.51
CA PRO A 11 21.80 9.45 3.12
C PRO A 11 20.44 9.99 2.69
N THR A 12 20.43 10.76 1.61
CA THR A 12 19.27 11.50 1.10
C THR A 12 19.16 11.25 -0.40
N PRO A 13 17.95 11.05 -0.97
CA PRO A 13 17.78 10.85 -2.40
C PRO A 13 18.50 11.92 -3.23
N GLY A 14 19.24 11.49 -4.26
CA GLY A 14 19.95 12.38 -5.18
C GLY A 14 21.22 13.04 -4.63
N LYS A 15 21.56 12.83 -3.34
CA LYS A 15 22.85 13.25 -2.80
C LYS A 15 23.95 12.26 -3.18
N SER A 16 25.18 12.78 -3.27
CA SER A 16 26.35 11.98 -3.59
C SER A 16 26.61 10.91 -2.51
N CYS A 17 26.90 9.69 -2.95
CA CYS A 17 27.44 8.64 -2.11
C CYS A 17 28.91 8.36 -2.46
N LYS A 18 29.63 7.70 -1.55
CA LYS A 18 31.03 7.34 -1.78
C LYS A 18 31.13 6.14 -2.73
N PRO A 19 32.21 6.02 -3.52
CA PRO A 19 32.42 4.84 -4.36
C PRO A 19 32.42 3.52 -3.58
N ALA A 20 32.91 3.53 -2.33
CA ALA A 20 32.91 2.37 -1.45
C ALA A 20 31.50 1.97 -0.95
N GLU A 21 30.50 2.84 -1.15
CA GLU A 21 29.11 2.60 -0.75
C GLU A 21 28.28 2.04 -1.90
N ILE A 22 28.83 1.82 -3.10
CA ILE A 22 28.07 1.27 -4.24
C ILE A 22 27.44 -0.07 -3.85
N GLY A 23 26.12 -0.17 -4.03
CA GLY A 23 25.34 -1.35 -3.64
C GLY A 23 24.92 -1.38 -2.15
N VAL A 24 25.42 -0.45 -1.32
CA VAL A 24 24.97 -0.31 0.07
C VAL A 24 23.57 0.25 0.12
N GLN A 25 22.73 -0.36 0.95
CA GLN A 25 21.38 0.08 1.24
C GLN A 25 21.36 0.92 2.51
N SER A 26 20.53 1.97 2.53
CA SER A 26 20.32 2.80 3.70
C SER A 26 18.87 3.25 3.84
N GLY A 27 18.43 3.44 5.08
CA GLY A 27 17.10 3.95 5.40
C GLY A 27 17.05 5.47 5.34
N PHE A 28 16.04 6.02 4.66
CA PHE A 28 15.71 7.43 4.63
C PHE A 28 14.27 7.62 5.07
N LYS A 29 14.00 8.55 5.98
CA LYS A 29 12.65 8.82 6.47
C LYS A 29 12.16 10.15 5.92
N ASP A 30 11.28 10.08 4.93
CA ASP A 30 10.61 11.24 4.37
C ASP A 30 9.37 11.62 5.20
N PRO A 31 9.16 12.91 5.54
CA PRO A 31 8.01 13.35 6.32
C PRO A 31 6.66 13.22 5.60
N LYS A 32 6.64 13.07 4.26
CA LYS A 32 5.43 12.89 3.44
C LYS A 32 5.26 11.45 2.95
N GLU A 33 6.35 10.76 2.63
CA GLU A 33 6.35 9.44 1.99
C GLU A 33 6.78 8.29 2.91
N GLY A 34 7.19 8.58 4.14
CA GLY A 34 7.56 7.56 5.13
C GLY A 34 8.98 7.01 4.95
N SER A 35 9.24 5.78 5.40
CA SER A 35 10.57 5.18 5.29
C SER A 35 10.87 4.80 3.83
N GLN A 36 12.11 4.90 3.42
CA GLN A 36 12.55 4.59 2.07
C GLN A 36 13.90 3.89 2.19
N THR A 37 14.15 2.93 1.30
CA THR A 37 15.46 2.33 1.16
C THR A 37 16.15 2.97 -0.04
N LEU A 38 17.23 3.67 0.25
CA LEU A 38 18.16 4.20 -0.72
C LEU A 38 19.23 3.14 -0.99
N THR A 39 19.57 2.89 -2.25
CA THR A 39 20.81 2.19 -2.60
C THR A 39 21.73 3.18 -3.28
N CYS A 40 22.99 3.19 -2.89
CA CYS A 40 23.99 3.96 -3.63
C CYS A 40 24.24 3.30 -4.98
N GLY A 41 23.93 4.04 -6.05
CA GLY A 41 24.05 3.61 -7.43
C GLY A 41 24.89 4.59 -8.25
N ARG A 42 25.18 4.20 -9.48
CA ARG A 42 25.94 5.02 -10.43
C ARG A 42 25.00 5.75 -11.38
N LEU A 43 25.02 7.08 -11.36
CA LEU A 43 24.32 7.92 -12.32
C LEU A 43 25.35 8.69 -13.15
N GLY A 44 25.68 8.15 -14.33
CA GLY A 44 26.75 8.67 -15.19
C GLY A 44 28.13 8.58 -14.51
N LYS A 45 28.84 9.71 -14.40
CA LYS A 45 30.15 9.78 -13.72
C LYS A 45 30.06 9.94 -12.19
N LYS A 46 28.85 10.09 -11.63
CA LYS A 46 28.63 10.36 -10.21
C LYS A 46 28.01 9.15 -9.51
N HIS A 47 28.37 8.94 -8.24
CA HIS A 47 27.71 7.99 -7.36
C HIS A 47 26.69 8.75 -6.53
N VAL A 48 25.43 8.31 -6.56
CA VAL A 48 24.33 8.97 -5.87
C VAL A 48 23.45 7.96 -5.15
N TRP A 49 22.86 8.38 -4.04
CA TRP A 49 21.81 7.64 -3.36
C TRP A 49 20.54 7.67 -4.22
N VAL A 50 20.15 6.51 -4.74
CA VAL A 50 18.93 6.32 -5.54
C VAL A 50 17.91 5.60 -4.69
N ILE A 51 16.65 6.05 -4.72
CA ILE A 51 15.55 5.30 -4.09
C ILE A 51 15.36 4.03 -4.91
N THR A 52 15.71 2.89 -4.34
CA THR A 52 15.55 1.58 -5.00
C THR A 52 14.36 0.82 -4.47
N LYS A 53 13.85 1.20 -3.29
CA LYS A 53 12.63 0.65 -2.72
C LYS A 53 11.97 1.70 -1.84
N VAL A 54 10.78 2.17 -2.22
CA VAL A 54 9.95 2.99 -1.34
C VAL A 54 9.28 2.04 -0.36
N THR A 55 9.83 1.94 0.86
CA THR A 55 9.19 1.20 1.94
C THR A 55 8.24 2.15 2.67
N VAL A 56 7.22 2.67 1.97
CA VAL A 56 6.07 3.33 2.62
C VAL A 56 5.70 2.40 3.78
N PRO A 57 5.68 2.92 5.03
CA PRO A 57 5.80 2.06 6.19
C PRO A 57 4.78 0.95 6.04
N ALA A 58 5.25 -0.29 6.15
CA ALA A 58 4.44 -1.50 6.22
C ALA A 58 3.56 -1.50 7.49
N ASN A 59 3.14 -0.32 7.95
CA ASN A 59 2.46 0.08 9.17
C ASN A 59 1.74 1.39 8.87
N LEU A 60 0.54 1.31 8.28
CA LEU A 60 -0.37 2.45 8.23
C LEU A 60 -1.24 2.41 9.49
N ASP A 61 -0.91 3.25 10.46
CA ASP A 61 -1.78 3.53 11.61
C ASP A 61 -2.70 4.70 11.24
N THR A 62 -3.84 4.39 10.61
CA THR A 62 -4.88 5.39 10.40
C THR A 62 -5.64 5.63 11.71
N LYS A 63 -6.41 6.73 11.79
CA LYS A 63 -7.37 6.94 12.89
C LYS A 63 -8.42 5.82 13.00
N PHE A 64 -8.55 4.99 11.97
CA PHE A 64 -9.56 3.95 11.82
C PHE A 64 -9.02 2.56 12.14
N ILE A 65 -7.91 2.19 11.52
CA ILE A 65 -7.34 0.85 11.58
C ILE A 65 -5.82 0.90 11.40
N LYS A 66 -5.15 0.00 12.13
CA LYS A 66 -3.74 -0.34 11.93
C LYS A 66 -3.64 -1.45 10.90
N VAL A 67 -2.90 -1.20 9.82
CA VAL A 67 -2.58 -2.23 8.83
C VAL A 67 -1.08 -2.42 8.78
N THR A 68 -0.63 -3.67 8.93
CA THR A 68 0.79 -4.00 8.87
C THR A 68 1.11 -5.09 7.85
N GLY A 69 2.35 -5.12 7.37
CA GLY A 69 2.84 -6.09 6.39
C GLY A 69 3.07 -5.50 4.99
N ASP A 70 3.90 -6.17 4.20
CA ASP A 70 4.23 -5.82 2.81
C ASP A 70 3.43 -6.66 1.80
N THR A 71 3.66 -6.44 0.51
CA THR A 71 2.96 -7.14 -0.59
C THR A 71 3.41 -8.58 -0.80
N SER A 72 4.29 -9.15 0.04
CA SER A 72 4.78 -10.53 -0.10
C SER A 72 3.93 -11.57 0.62
N ALA A 73 3.07 -11.13 1.55
CA ALA A 73 2.15 -11.97 2.30
C ALA A 73 0.87 -11.21 2.65
N GLY A 74 -0.15 -11.91 3.16
CA GLY A 74 -1.40 -11.30 3.62
C GLY A 74 -1.17 -10.20 4.66
N ALA A 75 -1.90 -9.10 4.52
CA ALA A 75 -1.82 -8.00 5.47
C ALA A 75 -2.33 -8.42 6.86
N THR A 76 -1.66 -7.94 7.91
CA THR A 76 -2.16 -8.06 9.28
C THR A 76 -3.02 -6.84 9.59
N LEU A 77 -4.28 -7.08 9.93
CA LEU A 77 -5.27 -6.06 10.23
C LEU A 77 -5.54 -6.01 11.74
N GLY A 78 -5.39 -4.83 12.33
CA GLY A 78 -5.87 -4.56 13.69
C GLY A 78 -7.39 -4.45 13.74
N LYS A 79 -7.97 -4.43 14.95
CA LYS A 79 -9.40 -4.14 15.10
C LYS A 79 -9.70 -2.70 14.65
N PRO A 80 -10.76 -2.47 13.85
CA PRO A 80 -11.20 -1.12 13.52
C PRO A 80 -11.65 -0.38 14.79
N LYS A 81 -11.45 0.94 14.79
CA LYS A 81 -11.73 1.85 15.90
C LYS A 81 -12.48 3.07 15.42
N GLY A 82 -13.31 3.61 16.32
CA GLY A 82 -14.10 4.80 16.05
C GLY A 82 -15.29 4.54 15.13
N GLN A 83 -15.86 5.62 14.60
CA GLN A 83 -16.95 5.53 13.65
C GLN A 83 -16.43 5.26 12.23
N PRO A 84 -17.10 4.38 11.46
CA PRO A 84 -16.75 4.16 10.07
C PRO A 84 -16.95 5.44 9.27
N PRO A 85 -16.07 5.75 8.30
CA PRO A 85 -16.27 6.86 7.41
C PRO A 85 -17.54 6.65 6.56
N THR A 86 -18.30 7.73 6.36
CA THR A 86 -19.51 7.74 5.50
C THR A 86 -19.20 7.89 4.02
N THR A 87 -17.95 8.23 3.71
CA THR A 87 -17.40 8.34 2.35
C THR A 87 -16.29 7.31 2.16
N LEU A 88 -15.97 7.02 0.89
CA LEU A 88 -14.85 6.14 0.57
C LEU A 88 -13.55 6.72 1.14
N PHE A 89 -12.86 5.94 1.96
CA PHE A 89 -11.49 6.24 2.37
C PHE A 89 -10.53 5.37 1.58
N SER A 90 -9.49 5.96 1.01
CA SER A 90 -8.42 5.26 0.32
C SER A 90 -7.05 5.76 0.77
N ALA A 91 -6.11 4.83 0.99
CA ALA A 91 -4.73 5.17 1.34
C ALA A 91 -3.76 4.09 0.86
N ASP A 92 -2.69 4.51 0.18
CA ASP A 92 -1.59 3.61 -0.17
C ASP A 92 -0.78 3.28 1.07
N ILE A 93 -0.76 1.99 1.43
CA ILE A 93 0.12 1.44 2.48
C ILE A 93 1.50 1.16 1.89
N VAL A 94 1.53 0.62 0.67
CA VAL A 94 2.75 0.42 -0.12
C VAL A 94 2.51 1.02 -1.48
N LYS A 95 3.33 2.00 -1.87
CA LYS A 95 3.24 2.60 -3.20
C LYS A 95 3.97 1.71 -4.20
N GLY A 96 3.23 1.19 -5.18
CA GLY A 96 3.79 0.38 -6.25
C GLY A 96 4.70 1.17 -7.19
N GLY A 97 5.57 0.46 -7.90
CA GLY A 97 6.51 1.04 -8.86
C GLY A 97 6.10 0.89 -10.32
N GLY A 98 5.19 -0.04 -10.63
CA GLY A 98 4.85 -0.43 -12.00
C GLY A 98 3.71 0.38 -12.63
N ALA A 99 2.95 -0.26 -13.52
CA ALA A 99 1.89 0.38 -14.28
C ALA A 99 0.81 0.96 -13.34
N THR A 100 0.20 2.07 -13.75
CA THR A 100 -0.87 2.73 -12.99
C THR A 100 -2.23 2.26 -13.48
N VAL A 101 -3.13 1.91 -12.56
CA VAL A 101 -4.48 1.46 -12.90
C VAL A 101 -5.31 2.62 -13.45
N ALA A 102 -5.82 2.45 -14.67
CA ALA A 102 -6.82 3.32 -15.26
C ALA A 102 -8.24 2.94 -14.80
N ALA A 103 -9.17 3.89 -14.86
CA ALA A 103 -10.58 3.61 -14.61
C ALA A 103 -11.10 2.55 -15.60
N GLY A 104 -11.83 1.56 -15.09
CA GLY A 104 -12.39 0.47 -15.90
C GLY A 104 -11.40 -0.61 -16.34
N ALA A 105 -10.11 -0.52 -15.98
CA ALA A 105 -9.11 -1.54 -16.31
C ALA A 105 -9.42 -2.88 -15.62
N SER A 106 -8.78 -3.95 -16.10
CA SER A 106 -8.73 -5.22 -15.37
C SER A 106 -7.55 -5.21 -14.40
N VAL A 107 -7.74 -5.77 -13.21
CA VAL A 107 -6.69 -5.87 -12.19
C VAL A 107 -6.56 -7.31 -11.70
N THR A 108 -5.32 -7.76 -11.54
CA THR A 108 -5.00 -8.99 -10.82
C THR A 108 -4.46 -8.61 -9.45
N VAL A 109 -5.13 -9.09 -8.41
CA VAL A 109 -4.89 -8.67 -7.03
C VAL A 109 -4.84 -9.86 -6.08
N HIS A 110 -4.17 -9.65 -4.96
CA HIS A 110 -4.58 -10.29 -3.72
C HIS A 110 -5.38 -9.29 -2.89
N TYR A 111 -6.33 -9.77 -2.11
CA TYR A 111 -7.06 -8.93 -1.19
C TYR A 111 -7.43 -9.64 0.10
N THR A 112 -7.69 -8.84 1.11
CA THR A 112 -8.33 -9.25 2.35
C THR A 112 -9.51 -8.34 2.61
N LEU A 113 -10.68 -8.94 2.84
CA LEU A 113 -11.91 -8.28 3.23
C LEU A 113 -12.18 -8.52 4.72
N MET A 114 -12.40 -7.44 5.46
CA MET A 114 -12.81 -7.45 6.86
C MET A 114 -14.12 -6.68 7.03
N ALA A 115 -15.04 -7.23 7.83
CA ALA A 115 -16.25 -6.53 8.25
C ALA A 115 -15.90 -5.54 9.36
N TRP A 116 -16.30 -4.27 9.19
CA TRP A 116 -16.02 -3.23 10.18
C TRP A 116 -16.67 -3.54 11.53
N SER A 117 -17.95 -3.92 11.54
CA SER A 117 -18.73 -4.11 12.79
C SER A 117 -18.11 -5.15 13.74
N THR A 118 -17.54 -6.22 13.19
CA THR A 118 -16.98 -7.32 13.97
C THR A 118 -15.45 -7.29 14.05
N GLY A 119 -14.79 -6.57 13.13
CA GLY A 119 -13.34 -6.61 12.94
C GLY A 119 -12.82 -7.99 12.52
N LYS A 120 -13.67 -8.84 11.94
CA LYS A 120 -13.31 -10.19 11.48
C LYS A 120 -13.06 -10.18 9.97
N ILE A 121 -12.04 -10.94 9.56
CA ILE A 121 -11.82 -11.24 8.14
C ILE A 121 -12.98 -12.10 7.66
N VAL A 122 -13.66 -11.62 6.62
CA VAL A 122 -14.76 -12.33 5.95
C VAL A 122 -14.18 -13.19 4.83
N GLU A 123 -13.21 -12.64 4.09
CA GLU A 123 -12.60 -13.30 2.95
C GLU A 123 -11.16 -12.85 2.76
N SER A 124 -10.30 -13.74 2.27
CA SER A 124 -8.93 -13.39 1.91
C SER A 124 -8.39 -14.31 0.83
N SER A 125 -7.95 -13.74 -0.30
CA SER A 125 -7.32 -14.52 -1.36
C SER A 125 -6.01 -15.15 -0.89
N TRP A 126 -5.32 -14.50 0.06
CA TRP A 126 -4.08 -14.99 0.65
C TRP A 126 -4.24 -16.32 1.39
N THR A 127 -5.43 -16.62 1.91
CA THR A 127 -5.71 -17.91 2.58
C THR A 127 -5.71 -19.08 1.58
N SER A 128 -6.16 -18.82 0.34
CA SER A 128 -6.14 -19.81 -0.74
C SER A 128 -4.81 -19.86 -1.50
N GLY A 129 -3.95 -18.84 -1.35
CA GLY A 129 -2.74 -18.65 -2.14
C GLY A 129 -3.00 -18.30 -3.62
N GLN A 130 -4.26 -18.25 -4.06
CA GLN A 130 -4.62 -17.91 -5.42
C GLN A 130 -4.87 -16.41 -5.58
N THR A 131 -4.46 -15.85 -6.70
CA THR A 131 -4.76 -14.46 -7.06
C THR A 131 -6.16 -14.39 -7.64
N ALA A 132 -6.80 -13.22 -7.51
CA ALA A 132 -8.09 -12.96 -8.09
C ALA A 132 -7.95 -11.90 -9.19
N SER A 133 -8.61 -12.12 -10.33
CA SER A 133 -8.62 -11.16 -11.43
C SER A 133 -10.03 -10.64 -11.66
N PHE A 134 -10.17 -9.32 -11.69
CA PHE A 134 -11.46 -8.66 -11.83
C PHE A 134 -11.39 -7.52 -12.84
N PRO A 135 -12.38 -7.37 -13.73
CA PRO A 135 -12.62 -6.11 -14.40
C PRO A 135 -13.18 -5.10 -13.40
N LEU A 136 -12.61 -3.89 -13.30
CA LEU A 136 -13.10 -2.89 -12.34
C LEU A 136 -14.59 -2.56 -12.56
N THR A 137 -15.07 -2.58 -13.79
CA THR A 137 -16.49 -2.37 -14.12
C THR A 137 -17.44 -3.41 -13.54
N GLY A 138 -16.94 -4.59 -13.14
CA GLY A 138 -17.73 -5.70 -12.60
C GLY A 138 -17.71 -5.85 -11.08
N VAL A 139 -17.04 -4.95 -10.35
CA VAL A 139 -16.94 -5.00 -8.88
C VAL A 139 -17.69 -3.86 -8.20
N ILE A 140 -17.78 -3.87 -6.88
CA ILE A 140 -18.46 -2.83 -6.09
C ILE A 140 -17.93 -1.42 -6.39
N LYS A 141 -18.79 -0.41 -6.27
CA LYS A 141 -18.44 0.97 -6.61
C LYS A 141 -17.24 1.51 -5.83
N GLY A 142 -17.05 1.08 -4.58
CA GLY A 142 -15.88 1.44 -3.78
C GLY A 142 -14.54 1.00 -4.39
N TRP A 143 -14.50 -0.13 -5.12
CA TRP A 143 -13.32 -0.56 -5.85
C TRP A 143 -13.15 0.26 -7.14
N GLN A 144 -14.24 0.51 -7.87
CA GLN A 144 -14.24 1.34 -9.07
C GLN A 144 -13.69 2.74 -8.82
N ASP A 145 -14.05 3.34 -7.69
CA ASP A 145 -13.63 4.70 -7.33
C ASP A 145 -12.29 4.70 -6.56
N GLY A 146 -11.96 3.64 -5.82
CA GLY A 146 -10.81 3.60 -4.90
C GLY A 146 -9.52 3.01 -5.45
N ILE A 147 -9.60 2.12 -6.46
CA ILE A 147 -8.42 1.46 -7.06
C ILE A 147 -7.72 2.32 -8.13
N PRO A 148 -8.42 3.11 -8.98
CA PRO A 148 -7.74 3.93 -9.97
C PRO A 148 -6.62 4.79 -9.36
N GLY A 149 -5.52 4.93 -10.11
CA GLY A 149 -4.30 5.60 -9.63
C GLY A 149 -3.39 4.74 -8.73
N MET A 150 -3.82 3.54 -8.32
CA MET A 150 -2.93 2.56 -7.69
C MET A 150 -1.88 2.05 -8.69
N ARG A 151 -0.72 1.61 -8.21
CA ARG A 151 0.39 1.11 -9.04
C ARG A 151 0.72 -0.34 -8.74
N GLU A 152 1.13 -1.09 -9.76
CA GLU A 152 1.57 -2.49 -9.61
C GLU A 152 2.70 -2.63 -8.60
N GLY A 153 2.63 -3.70 -7.80
CA GLY A 153 3.48 -3.92 -6.64
C GLY A 153 3.10 -3.07 -5.43
N GLY A 154 1.95 -2.41 -5.46
CA GLY A 154 1.43 -1.60 -4.36
C GLY A 154 0.43 -2.34 -3.48
N ARG A 155 0.21 -1.80 -2.27
CA ARG A 155 -0.85 -2.18 -1.33
C ARG A 155 -1.67 -0.96 -0.97
N ARG A 156 -2.99 -1.06 -1.07
CA ARG A 156 -3.93 0.02 -0.75
C ARG A 156 -4.96 -0.44 0.26
N LEU A 157 -5.22 0.39 1.27
CA LEU A 157 -6.35 0.28 2.18
C LEU A 157 -7.54 1.03 1.58
N LEU A 158 -8.69 0.37 1.53
CA LEU A 158 -9.98 0.99 1.24
C LEU A 158 -10.93 0.75 2.42
N ILE A 159 -11.64 1.79 2.86
CA ILE A 159 -12.79 1.65 3.76
C ILE A 159 -14.02 2.11 2.99
N VAL A 160 -14.91 1.15 2.72
CA VAL A 160 -16.02 1.30 1.79
C VAL A 160 -17.33 1.31 2.59
N PRO A 161 -18.06 2.44 2.65
CA PRO A 161 -19.36 2.48 3.30
C PRO A 161 -20.39 1.61 2.54
N PRO A 162 -21.48 1.16 3.19
CA PRO A 162 -22.46 0.25 2.59
C PRO A 162 -22.97 0.71 1.23
N ALA A 163 -23.23 2.01 1.07
CA ALA A 163 -23.72 2.62 -0.17
C ALA A 163 -22.78 2.43 -1.38
N LEU A 164 -21.47 2.26 -1.15
CA LEU A 164 -20.46 1.99 -2.18
C LEU A 164 -20.03 0.52 -2.21
N GLY A 165 -20.53 -0.29 -1.28
CA GLY A 165 -20.34 -1.74 -1.21
C GLY A 165 -21.58 -2.48 -1.70
N TYR A 166 -22.18 -3.30 -0.83
CA TYR A 166 -23.34 -4.12 -1.14
C TYR A 166 -24.69 -3.50 -0.76
N GLY A 167 -24.74 -2.20 -0.44
CA GLY A 167 -25.96 -1.54 0.06
C GLY A 167 -27.13 -1.48 -0.92
N ALA A 168 -26.87 -1.66 -2.22
CA ALA A 168 -27.93 -1.82 -3.23
C ALA A 168 -28.62 -3.19 -3.16
N SER A 169 -28.05 -4.16 -2.43
CA SER A 169 -28.57 -5.50 -2.23
C SER A 169 -28.85 -5.74 -0.74
N PRO A 170 -30.01 -5.29 -0.23
CA PRO A 170 -30.29 -5.30 1.21
C PRO A 170 -30.34 -6.71 1.83
N ASP A 171 -30.65 -7.73 1.03
CA ASP A 171 -30.65 -9.13 1.46
C ASP A 171 -29.24 -9.75 1.50
N HIS A 172 -28.24 -9.06 0.96
CA HIS A 172 -26.86 -9.51 1.04
C HIS A 172 -26.37 -9.44 2.48
N PRO A 173 -25.65 -10.45 3.01
CA PRO A 173 -25.17 -10.46 4.40
C PRO A 173 -24.30 -9.23 4.76
N LEU A 174 -23.66 -8.64 3.76
CA LEU A 174 -22.82 -7.44 3.89
C LEU A 174 -23.52 -6.14 3.45
N GLY A 175 -24.82 -6.17 3.16
CA GLY A 175 -25.57 -5.03 2.61
C GLY A 175 -25.64 -3.81 3.54
N LYS A 176 -25.49 -4.01 4.85
CA LYS A 176 -25.45 -2.93 5.86
C LYS A 176 -24.05 -2.69 6.44
N GLU A 177 -23.05 -3.42 5.95
CA GLU A 177 -21.72 -3.46 6.54
C GLU A 177 -20.78 -2.42 5.90
N THR A 178 -19.92 -1.80 6.71
CA THR A 178 -18.77 -1.06 6.18
C THR A 178 -17.64 -2.04 5.94
N LEU A 179 -17.08 -2.03 4.74
CA LEU A 179 -16.10 -3.02 4.32
C LEU A 179 -14.71 -2.43 4.40
N ILE A 180 -13.78 -3.17 4.99
CA ILE A 180 -12.37 -2.83 5.00
C ILE A 180 -11.68 -3.77 4.02
N PHE A 181 -11.10 -3.21 2.96
CA PHE A 181 -10.30 -3.95 2.00
C PHE A 181 -8.84 -3.55 2.12
N VAL A 182 -7.96 -4.54 2.16
CA VAL A 182 -6.56 -4.35 1.80
C VAL A 182 -6.34 -5.04 0.48
N VAL A 183 -5.95 -4.27 -0.52
CA VAL A 183 -5.75 -4.73 -1.89
C VAL A 183 -4.27 -4.63 -2.23
N ASP A 184 -3.70 -5.75 -2.65
CA ASP A 184 -2.36 -5.86 -3.21
C ASP A 184 -2.49 -5.96 -4.72
N LEU A 185 -1.92 -5.01 -5.46
CA LEU A 185 -1.99 -5.00 -6.92
C LEU A 185 -0.78 -5.71 -7.51
N LEU A 186 -1.03 -6.84 -8.19
CA LEU A 186 0.02 -7.60 -8.84
C LEU A 186 0.19 -7.17 -10.29
N LYS A 187 -0.91 -6.95 -11.00
CA LYS A 187 -0.89 -6.64 -12.43
C LYS A 187 -2.09 -5.81 -12.87
N VAL A 188 -1.85 -4.93 -13.85
CA VAL A 188 -2.86 -4.21 -14.62
C VAL A 188 -3.00 -4.88 -16.00
N GLY A 189 -4.24 -5.14 -16.41
CA GLY A 189 -4.62 -5.76 -17.68
C GLY A 189 -5.03 -4.77 -18.76
#